data_AF-A0AAJ6CEY6-F1
#
_entry.id   AF-A0AAJ6CEY6-F1
#
_cell.length_a   1.000
_cell.length_b   1.000
_cell.length_c   1.000
_cell.angle_alpha   90.00
_cell.angle_beta   90.00
_cell.angle_gamma   90.00
#
_symmetry.space_group_name_H-M   'P 1'
#
loop_
_entity.id
_entity.type
_entity.pdbx_description
1 polymer ?
#
loop_
_entity_poly.entity_id
_entity_poly.type
_entity_poly.pdbx_seq_one_letter_code
_entity_poly.pdbx_strand_id
1 'polypeptide(L)'
;MASAGTPDAKLALSSGENEQDKKQISATEHNDSPPSEKEQQFARACYIMLALWPAMRQAVLEQWGGIDSEEKRTYLLSYLCDEYGSGKGSCPDADDLADLLENYMAEEYDCQLEDDSSMLVAAHVVECYKAIFEQENGSEFVNALEKSFAKAYKTVQTNATHHSGEELDDNNLSDEETQSAVQNDHTSNHSINKPKPEPEIDEDGFETVVSRRRR
;
A
#
# COMPACT_ATOMS: atom_id res chain seq x y z
N MET A 1 57.34 63.95 -29.17
CA MET A 1 56.04 63.87 -28.46
C MET A 1 56.12 62.68 -27.50
N ALA A 2 55.63 62.89 -26.28
CA ALA A 2 55.70 62.07 -25.06
C ALA A 2 55.64 60.54 -25.27
N SER A 3 56.53 59.73 -24.68
CA SER A 3 56.65 59.33 -23.25
C SER A 3 55.70 58.18 -22.88
N ALA A 4 56.26 57.00 -22.60
CA ALA A 4 56.13 56.22 -21.35
C ALA A 4 56.23 54.69 -21.58
N GLY A 5 57.18 54.04 -20.88
CA GLY A 5 56.96 52.70 -20.30
C GLY A 5 57.75 51.49 -20.83
N THR A 6 59.02 51.35 -20.47
CA THR A 6 59.69 50.06 -20.15
C THR A 6 59.33 49.67 -18.68
N PRO A 7 59.62 48.47 -18.10
CA PRO A 7 60.33 47.29 -18.63
C PRO A 7 59.84 45.88 -18.16
N ASP A 8 60.50 44.84 -18.69
CA ASP A 8 60.92 43.56 -18.08
C ASP A 8 60.05 42.84 -17.04
N ALA A 9 59.81 41.53 -17.27
CA ALA A 9 60.37 40.48 -16.42
C ALA A 9 60.04 39.05 -16.91
N LYS A 10 61.11 38.29 -17.17
CA LYS A 10 61.30 36.87 -16.78
C LYS A 10 60.12 35.91 -16.91
N LEU A 11 60.11 35.15 -18.01
CA LEU A 11 59.58 33.79 -18.02
C LEU A 11 60.68 32.83 -17.51
N ALA A 12 60.59 32.48 -16.24
CA ALA A 12 61.33 31.39 -15.63
C ALA A 12 60.34 30.35 -15.08
N LEU A 13 60.72 29.09 -15.25
CA LEU A 13 59.99 27.84 -14.96
C LEU A 13 59.17 27.83 -13.66
N SER A 14 58.01 27.19 -13.72
CA SER A 14 57.48 26.42 -12.58
C SER A 14 56.68 25.22 -13.08
N SER A 15 57.10 24.05 -12.60
CA SER A 15 56.48 22.75 -12.76
C SER A 15 55.02 22.71 -12.32
N GLY A 16 54.25 21.84 -12.96
CA GLY A 16 52.89 21.48 -12.57
C GLY A 16 52.38 20.35 -13.46
N GLU A 17 52.82 19.13 -13.18
CA GLU A 17 52.20 17.90 -13.69
C GLU A 17 50.73 17.88 -13.25
N ASN A 18 49.82 18.07 -14.21
CA ASN A 18 48.38 17.96 -13.99
C ASN A 18 47.97 16.48 -13.96
N GLU A 19 48.06 15.89 -12.78
CA GLU A 19 47.45 14.60 -12.42
C GLU A 19 46.05 14.87 -11.81
N GLN A 20 45.09 15.32 -12.62
CA GLN A 20 43.70 15.53 -12.17
C GLN A 20 42.64 15.05 -13.17
N ASP A 21 42.99 14.18 -14.11
CA ASP A 21 42.03 13.61 -15.09
C ASP A 21 41.89 12.09 -14.92
N LYS A 22 41.53 11.64 -13.70
CA LYS A 22 40.99 10.28 -13.52
C LYS A 22 40.32 10.08 -12.16
N LYS A 23 39.03 10.44 -12.08
CA LYS A 23 37.95 9.66 -11.43
C LYS A 23 36.68 10.51 -11.38
N GLN A 24 36.08 10.69 -12.55
CA GLN A 24 34.65 10.89 -12.64
C GLN A 24 34.01 9.51 -12.52
N ILE A 25 33.70 9.11 -11.28
CA ILE A 25 32.79 8.02 -10.99
C ILE A 25 31.75 8.63 -10.07
N SER A 26 30.54 8.74 -10.64
CA SER A 26 29.26 9.05 -10.01
C SER A 26 29.17 8.63 -8.55
N ALA A 27 29.31 9.60 -7.65
CA ALA A 27 28.82 9.48 -6.29
C ALA A 27 27.41 10.04 -6.29
N THR A 28 26.43 9.15 -6.11
CA THR A 28 25.06 9.47 -5.74
C THR A 28 25.08 10.48 -4.60
N GLU A 29 24.62 11.71 -4.87
CA GLU A 29 24.42 12.73 -3.84
C GLU A 29 23.30 12.27 -2.91
N HIS A 30 23.66 11.56 -1.84
CA HIS A 30 22.78 11.41 -0.68
C HIS A 30 22.64 12.78 -0.01
N ASN A 31 21.48 13.40 -0.21
CA ASN A 31 21.14 14.67 0.40
C ASN A 31 20.92 14.45 1.91
N ASP A 32 21.87 14.88 2.75
CA ASP A 32 21.89 14.72 4.23
C ASP A 32 20.90 15.67 4.95
N SER A 33 19.79 16.00 4.29
CA SER A 33 18.68 16.74 4.90
C SER A 33 17.69 15.76 5.50
N PRO A 34 17.10 16.02 6.68
CA PRO A 34 16.08 15.14 7.24
C PRO A 34 14.93 15.01 6.23
N PRO A 35 14.41 13.78 6.00
CA PRO A 35 13.34 13.55 5.04
C PRO A 35 12.13 14.41 5.40
N SER A 36 11.57 15.08 4.41
CA SER A 36 10.40 15.93 4.55
C SER A 36 9.24 15.14 5.18
N GLU A 37 8.37 15.80 5.93
CA GLU A 37 7.18 15.14 6.49
C GLU A 37 6.33 14.49 5.38
N LYS A 38 6.24 15.14 4.20
CA LYS A 38 5.54 14.61 3.02
C LYS A 38 6.21 13.34 2.47
N GLU A 39 7.54 13.31 2.42
CA GLU A 39 8.32 12.12 2.01
C GLU A 39 8.07 10.95 2.96
N GLN A 40 8.09 11.20 4.28
CA GLN A 40 7.81 10.18 5.29
C GLN A 40 6.37 9.64 5.22
N GLN A 41 5.40 10.53 5.00
CA GLN A 41 3.99 10.15 4.80
C GLN A 41 3.83 9.26 3.56
N PHE A 42 4.48 9.61 2.46
CA PHE A 42 4.40 8.85 1.21
C PHE A 42 5.04 7.45 1.35
N ALA A 43 6.23 7.39 1.96
CA ALA A 43 6.90 6.12 2.23
C ALA A 43 6.06 5.21 3.12
N ARG A 44 5.44 5.76 4.16
CA ARG A 44 4.56 5.00 5.06
C ARG A 44 3.32 4.48 4.33
N ALA A 45 2.72 5.28 3.46
CA ALA A 45 1.57 4.87 2.67
C ALA A 45 1.92 3.73 1.72
N CYS A 46 3.02 3.85 0.97
CA CYS A 46 3.49 2.83 0.04
C CYS A 46 3.78 1.51 0.77
N TYR A 47 4.45 1.58 1.93
CA TYR A 47 4.67 0.40 2.76
C TYR A 47 3.35 -0.31 3.11
N ILE A 48 2.35 0.45 3.56
CA ILE A 48 1.04 -0.11 3.93
C ILE A 48 0.33 -0.72 2.71
N MET A 49 0.35 -0.04 1.57
CA MET A 49 -0.29 -0.53 0.34
C MET A 49 0.31 -1.86 -0.13
N LEU A 50 1.65 -1.94 -0.21
CA LEU A 50 2.35 -3.19 -0.55
C LEU A 50 2.10 -4.30 0.49
N ALA A 51 2.03 -3.95 1.76
CA ALA A 51 1.76 -4.91 2.84
C ALA A 51 0.29 -5.33 2.95
N LEU A 52 -0.64 -4.62 2.30
CA LEU A 52 -2.06 -5.00 2.20
C LEU A 52 -2.38 -5.76 0.91
N TRP A 53 -1.57 -5.58 -0.14
CA TRP A 53 -1.78 -6.23 -1.43
C TRP A 53 -1.72 -7.76 -1.30
N PRO A 54 -2.83 -8.50 -1.56
CA PRO A 54 -2.89 -9.93 -1.30
C PRO A 54 -1.85 -10.75 -2.06
N ALA A 55 -1.60 -10.44 -3.34
CA ALA A 55 -0.62 -11.14 -4.15
C ALA A 55 0.79 -11.03 -3.56
N MET A 56 1.21 -9.82 -3.19
CA MET A 56 2.53 -9.59 -2.59
C MET A 56 2.66 -10.21 -1.20
N ARG A 57 1.63 -10.09 -0.36
CA ARG A 57 1.62 -10.74 0.96
C ARG A 57 1.81 -12.25 0.84
N GLN A 58 1.09 -12.87 -0.10
CA GLN A 58 1.17 -14.31 -0.31
C GLN A 58 2.54 -14.70 -0.86
N ALA A 59 3.06 -13.94 -1.83
CA ALA A 59 4.39 -14.17 -2.40
C ALA A 59 5.51 -14.10 -1.35
N VAL A 60 5.43 -13.15 -0.42
CA VAL A 60 6.37 -13.04 0.71
C VAL A 60 6.18 -14.18 1.72
N LEU A 61 4.94 -14.52 2.06
CA LEU A 61 4.63 -15.59 3.02
C LEU A 61 5.14 -16.96 2.54
N GLU A 62 4.90 -17.27 1.27
CA GLU A 62 5.28 -18.55 0.64
C GLU A 62 6.70 -18.52 0.05
N GLN A 63 7.42 -17.42 0.22
CA GLN A 63 8.79 -17.24 -0.25
C GLN A 63 8.95 -17.48 -1.76
N TRP A 64 8.00 -17.01 -2.57
CA TRP A 64 8.06 -17.14 -4.03
C TRP A 64 9.28 -16.42 -4.64
N GLY A 65 9.78 -15.37 -3.97
CA GLY A 65 11.05 -14.73 -4.30
C GLY A 65 12.28 -15.36 -3.62
N GLY A 66 12.13 -16.50 -2.94
CA GLY A 66 13.18 -17.10 -2.12
C GLY A 66 13.35 -16.44 -0.75
N ILE A 67 14.48 -16.70 -0.07
CA ILE A 67 14.75 -16.22 1.29
C ILE A 67 14.76 -14.68 1.40
N ASP A 68 15.04 -14.01 0.28
CA ASP A 68 15.13 -12.56 0.18
C ASP A 68 13.77 -11.92 -0.16
N SER A 69 12.65 -12.67 -0.13
CA SER A 69 11.31 -12.15 -0.50
C SER A 69 10.93 -10.87 0.26
N GLU A 70 11.24 -10.80 1.55
CA GLU A 70 10.99 -9.59 2.37
C GLU A 70 11.88 -8.42 1.94
N GLU A 71 13.15 -8.70 1.60
CA GLU A 71 14.11 -7.70 1.12
C GLU A 71 13.70 -7.17 -0.25
N LYS A 72 13.21 -8.02 -1.14
CA LYS A 72 12.65 -7.67 -2.45
C LYS A 72 11.45 -6.73 -2.32
N ARG A 73 10.53 -6.97 -1.38
CA ARG A 73 9.44 -6.02 -1.11
C ARG A 73 9.98 -4.66 -0.64
N THR A 74 10.99 -4.69 0.23
CA THR A 74 11.62 -3.48 0.75
C THR A 74 12.36 -2.71 -0.34
N TYR A 75 12.99 -3.42 -1.28
CA TYR A 75 13.63 -2.83 -2.45
C TYR A 75 12.62 -2.08 -3.33
N LEU A 76 11.48 -2.72 -3.66
CA LEU A 76 10.41 -2.07 -4.41
C LEU A 76 9.90 -0.81 -3.70
N LEU A 77 9.71 -0.89 -2.38
CA LEU A 77 9.34 0.28 -1.58
C LEU A 77 10.36 1.41 -1.71
N SER A 78 11.65 1.11 -1.60
CA SER A 78 12.72 2.10 -1.76
C SER A 78 12.66 2.74 -3.14
N TYR A 79 12.52 1.93 -4.19
CA TYR A 79 12.41 2.40 -5.56
C TYR A 79 11.23 3.37 -5.75
N LEU A 80 10.04 3.03 -5.23
CA LEU A 80 8.87 3.91 -5.28
C LEU A 80 9.10 5.22 -4.51
N CYS A 81 9.78 5.16 -3.36
CA CYS A 81 10.12 6.36 -2.58
C CYS A 81 11.15 7.25 -3.29
N ASP A 82 12.13 6.65 -3.96
CA ASP A 82 13.17 7.40 -4.68
C ASP A 82 12.58 8.09 -5.92
N GLU A 83 11.72 7.39 -6.67
CA GLU A 83 11.10 7.92 -7.89
C GLU A 83 10.03 8.98 -7.58
N TYR A 84 9.12 8.70 -6.63
CA TYR A 84 7.93 9.52 -6.40
C TYR A 84 7.92 10.25 -5.05
N GLY A 85 8.75 9.85 -4.09
CA GLY A 85 8.71 10.41 -2.74
C GLY A 85 9.14 11.88 -2.66
N SER A 86 9.94 12.37 -3.59
CA SER A 86 10.40 13.77 -3.58
C SER A 86 9.32 14.80 -3.93
N GLY A 87 8.22 14.38 -4.56
CA GLY A 87 7.15 15.29 -5.04
C GLY A 87 7.59 16.29 -6.12
N LYS A 88 8.83 16.20 -6.61
CA LYS A 88 9.42 17.12 -7.62
C LYS A 88 9.15 16.67 -9.06
N GLY A 89 8.59 15.48 -9.24
CA GLY A 89 8.23 14.89 -10.53
C GLY A 89 6.80 15.18 -10.95
N SER A 90 6.45 14.67 -12.14
CA SER A 90 5.03 14.56 -12.51
C SER A 90 4.36 13.51 -11.64
N CYS A 91 3.05 13.67 -11.41
CA CYS A 91 2.26 12.64 -10.76
C CYS A 91 2.47 11.30 -11.50
N PRO A 92 2.68 10.17 -10.79
CA PRO A 92 2.82 8.87 -11.42
C PRO A 92 1.64 8.59 -12.34
N ASP A 93 1.93 8.05 -13.52
CA ASP A 93 0.90 7.49 -14.37
C ASP A 93 0.49 6.12 -13.81
N ALA A 94 -0.83 5.88 -13.76
CA ALA A 94 -1.35 4.69 -13.12
C ALA A 94 -1.13 3.42 -13.96
N ASP A 95 -1.16 3.53 -15.29
CA ASP A 95 -0.95 2.41 -16.20
C ASP A 95 0.54 2.02 -16.18
N ASP A 96 1.45 3.00 -16.29
CA ASP A 96 2.90 2.75 -16.19
C ASP A 96 3.29 2.11 -14.84
N LEU A 97 2.65 2.56 -13.76
CA LEU A 97 2.89 2.01 -12.42
C LEU A 97 2.30 0.61 -12.26
N ALA A 98 1.15 0.32 -12.86
CA ALA A 98 0.57 -1.02 -12.89
C ALA A 98 1.49 -1.98 -13.64
N ASP A 99 1.97 -1.60 -14.82
CA ASP A 99 2.93 -2.36 -15.62
C ASP A 99 4.23 -2.63 -14.83
N LEU A 100 4.74 -1.62 -14.12
CA LEU A 100 5.89 -1.80 -13.23
C LEU A 100 5.63 -2.86 -12.16
N LEU A 101 4.49 -2.78 -11.47
CA LEU A 101 4.11 -3.71 -10.39
C LEU A 101 3.89 -5.14 -10.91
N GLU A 102 3.25 -5.29 -12.07
CA GLU A 102 3.05 -6.58 -12.74
C GLU A 102 4.37 -7.23 -13.13
N ASN A 103 5.23 -6.47 -13.81
CA ASN A 103 6.55 -6.96 -14.21
C ASN A 103 7.38 -7.34 -12.99
N TYR A 104 7.32 -6.56 -11.91
CA TYR A 104 8.02 -6.87 -10.67
C TYR A 104 7.52 -8.17 -10.01
N MET A 105 6.20 -8.39 -9.98
CA MET A 105 5.63 -9.64 -9.46
C MET A 105 6.01 -10.85 -10.33
N ALA A 106 6.03 -10.68 -11.65
CA ALA A 106 6.41 -11.75 -12.57
C ALA A 106 7.90 -12.10 -12.48
N GLU A 107 8.79 -11.10 -12.46
CA GLU A 107 10.24 -11.33 -12.49
C GLU A 107 10.80 -11.72 -11.12
N GLU A 108 10.38 -11.03 -10.06
CA GLU A 108 11.02 -11.16 -8.74
C GLU A 108 10.38 -12.27 -7.88
N TYR A 109 9.13 -12.61 -8.16
CA TYR A 109 8.34 -13.61 -7.43
C TYR A 109 7.76 -14.74 -8.30
N ASP A 110 8.10 -14.81 -9.60
CA ASP A 110 7.54 -15.82 -10.54
C ASP A 110 6.00 -15.89 -10.47
N CYS A 111 5.35 -14.74 -10.26
CA CYS A 111 3.92 -14.62 -10.02
C CYS A 111 3.25 -13.82 -11.12
N GLN A 112 2.50 -14.52 -11.98
CA GLN A 112 1.62 -13.88 -12.95
C GLN A 112 0.31 -13.48 -12.27
N LEU A 113 -0.05 -12.20 -12.38
CA LEU A 113 -1.34 -11.71 -11.90
C LEU A 113 -2.42 -12.02 -12.95
N GLU A 114 -3.53 -12.59 -12.50
CA GLU A 114 -4.72 -12.87 -13.33
C GLU A 114 -5.88 -11.91 -13.01
N ASP A 115 -5.66 -10.97 -12.10
CA ASP A 115 -6.60 -9.95 -11.68
C ASP A 115 -6.01 -8.55 -11.92
N ASP A 116 -6.87 -7.52 -11.85
CA ASP A 116 -6.45 -6.12 -12.00
C ASP A 116 -5.93 -5.54 -10.67
N SER A 117 -5.39 -6.37 -9.77
CA SER A 117 -4.98 -5.91 -8.44
C SER A 117 -3.76 -4.98 -8.48
N SER A 118 -2.87 -5.18 -9.46
CA SER A 118 -1.77 -4.26 -9.81
C SER A 118 -2.29 -2.86 -10.10
N MET A 119 -3.31 -2.74 -10.96
CA MET A 119 -3.94 -1.49 -11.35
C MET A 119 -4.60 -0.78 -10.16
N LEU A 120 -5.27 -1.54 -9.29
CA LEU A 120 -5.88 -0.98 -8.08
C LEU A 120 -4.83 -0.42 -7.11
N VAL A 121 -3.72 -1.15 -6.90
CA VAL A 121 -2.62 -0.68 -6.05
C VAL A 121 -1.95 0.55 -6.68
N ALA A 122 -1.70 0.53 -7.99
CA ALA A 122 -1.15 1.67 -8.71
C ALA A 122 -2.03 2.92 -8.58
N ALA A 123 -3.34 2.78 -8.79
CA ALA A 123 -4.30 3.87 -8.62
C ALA A 123 -4.24 4.45 -7.19
N HIS A 124 -4.15 3.61 -6.17
CA HIS A 124 -4.03 4.08 -4.78
C HIS A 124 -2.69 4.79 -4.50
N VAL A 125 -1.59 4.37 -5.10
CA VAL A 125 -0.31 5.09 -5.00
C VAL A 125 -0.41 6.47 -5.66
N VAL A 126 -1.07 6.57 -6.81
CA VAL A 126 -1.33 7.84 -7.50
C VAL A 126 -2.23 8.76 -6.67
N GLU A 127 -3.31 8.23 -6.09
CA GLU A 127 -4.18 8.98 -5.17
C GLU A 127 -3.42 9.47 -3.94
N CYS A 128 -2.56 8.62 -3.37
CA CYS A 128 -1.70 8.97 -2.25
C CYS A 128 -0.75 10.12 -2.59
N TYR A 129 -0.10 10.04 -3.76
CA TYR A 129 0.78 11.10 -4.25
C TYR A 129 0.04 12.44 -4.33
N LYS A 130 -1.15 12.45 -4.96
CA LYS A 130 -1.99 13.66 -5.08
C LYS A 130 -2.40 14.18 -3.71
N ALA A 131 -2.79 13.29 -2.79
CA ALA A 131 -3.20 13.67 -1.44
C ALA A 131 -2.08 14.38 -0.65
N ILE A 132 -0.86 13.85 -0.74
CA ILE A 132 0.30 14.36 0.02
C ILE A 132 0.89 15.62 -0.63
N PHE A 133 1.11 15.59 -1.95
CA PHE A 133 1.88 16.62 -2.63
C PHE A 133 1.02 17.73 -3.24
N GLU A 134 -0.22 17.45 -3.64
CA GLU A 134 -1.10 18.44 -4.30
C GLU A 134 -2.20 19.00 -3.39
N GLN A 135 -2.82 18.15 -2.56
CA GLN A 135 -4.04 18.49 -1.81
C GLN A 135 -3.79 18.78 -0.31
N GLU A 136 -2.60 18.49 0.20
CA GLU A 136 -2.21 18.65 1.61
C GLU A 136 -3.10 17.89 2.63
N ASN A 137 -3.88 16.91 2.17
CA ASN A 137 -4.69 16.00 2.99
C ASN A 137 -4.01 14.64 3.22
N GLY A 138 -2.70 14.55 2.92
CA GLY A 138 -1.90 13.33 3.05
C GLY A 138 -1.96 12.68 4.43
N SER A 139 -1.98 13.46 5.50
CA SER A 139 -2.06 12.93 6.87
C SER A 139 -3.36 12.17 7.12
N GLU A 140 -4.50 12.65 6.63
CA GLU A 140 -5.80 11.98 6.75
C GLU A 140 -5.83 10.69 5.94
N PHE A 141 -5.29 10.73 4.72
CA PHE A 141 -5.18 9.56 3.84
C PHE A 141 -4.32 8.45 4.46
N VAL A 142 -3.12 8.80 4.95
CA VAL A 142 -2.22 7.85 5.59
C VAL A 142 -2.83 7.27 6.88
N ASN A 143 -3.48 8.11 7.70
CA ASN A 143 -4.20 7.64 8.89
C ASN A 143 -5.36 6.67 8.55
N ALA A 144 -6.06 6.89 7.44
CA ALA A 144 -7.10 5.97 6.98
C ALA A 144 -6.51 4.63 6.55
N LEU A 145 -5.41 4.66 5.78
CA LEU A 145 -4.66 3.45 5.40
C LEU A 145 -4.16 2.67 6.62
N GLU A 146 -3.61 3.35 7.63
CA GLU A 146 -3.16 2.70 8.87
C GLU A 146 -4.29 2.01 9.64
N LYS A 147 -5.48 2.62 9.66
CA LYS A 147 -6.66 1.99 10.28
C LYS A 147 -7.05 0.72 9.51
N SER A 148 -7.01 0.74 8.19
CA SER A 148 -7.27 -0.43 7.35
C SER A 148 -6.21 -1.52 7.58
N PHE A 149 -4.93 -1.12 7.66
CA PHE A 149 -3.83 -2.01 7.98
C PHE A 149 -3.99 -2.69 9.34
N ALA A 150 -4.28 -1.91 10.39
CA ALA A 150 -4.49 -2.43 11.74
C ALA A 150 -5.67 -3.40 11.82
N LYS A 151 -6.78 -3.12 11.11
CA LYS A 151 -7.92 -4.04 11.02
C LYS A 151 -7.52 -5.35 10.34
N ALA A 152 -6.90 -5.27 9.16
CA ALA A 152 -6.49 -6.46 8.40
C ALA A 152 -5.49 -7.33 9.18
N TYR A 153 -4.53 -6.72 9.89
CA TYR A 153 -3.54 -7.46 10.69
C TYR A 153 -4.14 -8.05 11.98
N LYS A 154 -5.10 -7.36 12.62
CA LYS A 154 -5.76 -7.90 13.81
C LYS A 154 -6.59 -9.14 13.48
N THR A 155 -7.32 -9.13 12.36
CA THR A 155 -8.07 -10.29 11.88
C THR A 155 -7.18 -11.51 11.60
N VAL A 156 -5.97 -11.29 11.08
CA VAL A 156 -5.01 -12.39 10.85
C VAL A 156 -4.52 -13.00 12.17
N GLN A 157 -4.26 -12.20 13.21
CA GLN A 157 -3.84 -12.71 14.53
C GLN A 157 -4.97 -13.44 15.28
N THR A 158 -6.22 -12.99 15.15
CA THR A 158 -7.37 -13.69 15.74
C THR A 158 -7.63 -15.01 15.04
N ASN A 159 -7.49 -15.07 13.70
CA ASN A 159 -7.74 -16.29 12.92
C ASN A 159 -6.65 -17.36 13.11
N ALA A 160 -5.40 -16.97 13.40
CA ALA A 160 -4.36 -17.91 13.81
C ALA A 160 -4.63 -18.58 15.19
N THR A 161 -5.58 -18.05 15.97
CA THR A 161 -5.95 -18.55 17.30
C THR A 161 -7.37 -19.15 17.36
N HIS A 162 -8.24 -18.85 16.38
CA HIS A 162 -9.66 -19.24 16.39
C HIS A 162 -10.05 -20.18 15.24
N HIS A 163 -9.75 -21.48 15.40
CA HIS A 163 -10.72 -22.52 15.04
C HIS A 163 -11.80 -22.55 16.13
N SER A 164 -12.60 -21.49 16.26
CA SER A 164 -13.80 -21.45 17.10
C SER A 164 -14.57 -20.22 16.69
N GLY A 165 -15.67 -20.45 15.98
CA GLY A 165 -16.43 -19.45 15.26
C GLY A 165 -17.06 -18.40 16.17
N GLU A 166 -17.23 -17.22 15.60
CA GLU A 166 -18.25 -16.26 16.00
C GLU A 166 -18.50 -15.31 14.81
N GLU A 167 -19.66 -15.54 14.17
CA GLU A 167 -20.63 -14.56 13.67
C GLU A 167 -20.07 -13.24 13.09
N LEU A 168 -20.07 -13.15 11.75
CA LEU A 168 -20.03 -11.88 11.04
C LEU A 168 -21.40 -11.19 11.17
N ASP A 169 -21.54 -10.29 12.15
CA ASP A 169 -22.57 -9.25 12.16
C ASP A 169 -22.13 -8.12 11.23
N ASP A 170 -22.39 -8.31 9.94
CA ASP A 170 -22.30 -7.25 8.93
C ASP A 170 -23.68 -6.60 8.77
N ASN A 171 -23.92 -5.53 9.52
CA ASN A 171 -24.97 -4.56 9.22
C ASN A 171 -24.47 -3.16 9.57
N ASN A 172 -23.78 -2.52 8.62
CA ASN A 172 -23.67 -1.07 8.61
C ASN A 172 -23.85 -0.52 7.19
N LEU A 173 -25.11 -0.45 6.77
CA LEU A 173 -25.56 0.54 5.79
C LEU A 173 -26.45 1.54 6.52
N SER A 174 -25.81 2.62 6.95
CA SER A 174 -26.45 3.87 7.31
C SER A 174 -27.07 4.49 6.06
N ASP A 175 -28.39 4.54 5.98
CA ASP A 175 -29.10 5.48 5.11
C ASP A 175 -30.20 6.17 5.91
N GLU A 176 -30.01 7.47 6.12
CA GLU A 176 -30.92 8.35 6.86
C GLU A 176 -32.14 8.72 6.02
N GLU A 177 -33.29 8.60 6.68
CA GLU A 177 -34.53 9.38 6.53
C GLU A 177 -35.13 9.62 5.13
N THR A 178 -36.31 9.03 4.90
CA THR A 178 -37.48 9.83 4.46
C THR A 178 -38.76 9.32 5.11
N GLN A 179 -39.43 10.22 5.80
CA GLN A 179 -40.69 10.04 6.51
C GLN A 179 -41.85 9.71 5.57
N SER A 180 -42.71 8.77 5.95
CA SER A 180 -44.16 8.89 5.74
C SER A 180 -44.93 7.94 6.64
N ALA A 181 -45.72 8.55 7.52
CA ALA A 181 -46.67 7.90 8.40
C ALA A 181 -47.84 7.31 7.63
N VAL A 182 -48.14 6.03 7.84
CA VAL A 182 -49.51 5.51 7.71
C VAL A 182 -49.80 4.52 8.83
N GLN A 183 -50.81 4.89 9.59
CA GLN A 183 -51.38 4.20 10.73
C GLN A 183 -52.25 3.05 10.25
N ASN A 184 -52.07 1.84 10.78
CA ASN A 184 -53.22 0.95 10.97
C ASN A 184 -53.03 -0.01 12.14
N ASP A 185 -54.07 -0.02 12.96
CA ASP A 185 -54.32 -0.82 14.15
C ASP A 185 -54.75 -2.24 13.74
N HIS A 186 -54.23 -3.28 14.41
CA HIS A 186 -55.03 -4.34 15.03
C HIS A 186 -54.22 -5.58 15.51
N THR A 187 -54.51 -5.93 16.77
CA THR A 187 -54.53 -7.28 17.38
C THR A 187 -53.21 -8.00 17.77
N SER A 188 -53.04 -8.05 19.09
CA SER A 188 -52.36 -9.05 19.90
C SER A 188 -52.44 -10.49 19.36
N ASN A 189 -51.30 -11.18 19.26
CA ASN A 189 -51.28 -12.62 19.51
C ASN A 189 -49.94 -13.07 20.12
N HIS A 190 -50.02 -13.51 21.37
CA HIS A 190 -48.95 -14.07 22.18
C HIS A 190 -48.55 -15.45 21.63
N SER A 191 -47.40 -15.56 20.97
CA SER A 191 -46.87 -16.86 20.54
C SER A 191 -45.71 -17.29 21.46
N ILE A 192 -46.00 -18.33 22.22
CA ILE A 192 -45.13 -19.04 23.16
C ILE A 192 -43.86 -19.51 22.44
N ASN A 193 -42.70 -19.09 22.93
CA ASN A 193 -41.38 -19.56 22.51
C ASN A 193 -41.29 -21.08 22.73
N LYS A 194 -41.23 -21.85 21.64
CA LYS A 194 -40.79 -23.26 21.67
C LYS A 194 -39.28 -23.27 21.43
N PRO A 195 -38.47 -23.97 22.24
CA PRO A 195 -37.04 -24.09 21.99
C PRO A 195 -36.79 -24.81 20.65
N LYS A 196 -35.85 -24.29 19.86
CA LYS A 196 -35.41 -24.91 18.60
C LYS A 196 -34.80 -26.29 18.93
N PRO A 197 -35.15 -27.36 18.20
CA PRO A 197 -34.50 -28.66 18.38
C PRO A 197 -33.02 -28.56 18.01
N GLU A 198 -32.16 -29.18 18.83
CA GLU A 198 -30.72 -29.26 18.62
C GLU A 198 -30.41 -30.02 17.31
N PRO A 199 -29.37 -29.64 16.56
CA PRO A 199 -29.01 -30.29 15.31
C PRO A 199 -28.48 -31.71 15.58
N GLU A 200 -29.16 -32.71 15.02
CA GLU A 200 -28.69 -34.10 15.03
C GLU A 200 -27.50 -34.23 14.04
N ILE A 201 -26.34 -34.56 14.58
CA ILE A 201 -25.11 -34.85 13.81
C ILE A 201 -25.14 -36.35 13.50
N ASP A 202 -25.13 -36.69 12.21
CA ASP A 202 -25.08 -38.09 11.75
C ASP A 202 -23.72 -38.74 12.07
N GLU A 203 -23.62 -40.07 11.98
CA GLU A 203 -22.38 -40.83 12.23
C GLU A 203 -21.24 -40.48 11.24
N ASP A 204 -21.52 -39.68 10.21
CA ASP A 204 -20.56 -39.15 9.22
C ASP A 204 -20.19 -37.66 9.47
N GLY A 205 -20.67 -37.04 10.56
CA GLY A 205 -20.29 -35.69 10.98
C GLY A 205 -20.96 -34.53 10.20
N PHE A 206 -21.95 -34.82 9.36
CA PHE A 206 -22.70 -33.81 8.61
C PHE A 206 -24.08 -33.54 9.23
N GLU A 207 -24.47 -32.26 9.29
CA GLU A 207 -25.80 -31.81 9.75
C GLU A 207 -26.85 -32.05 8.66
N THR A 208 -27.93 -32.78 8.99
CA THR A 208 -28.97 -33.13 8.03
C THR A 208 -29.93 -31.96 7.79
N VAL A 209 -29.91 -31.39 6.57
CA VAL A 209 -30.84 -30.31 6.17
C VAL A 209 -32.29 -30.82 6.00
N VAL A 210 -33.14 -30.57 6.99
CA VAL A 210 -34.58 -30.83 6.89
C VAL A 210 -35.30 -29.72 6.10
N SER A 211 -35.68 -30.00 4.85
CA SER A 211 -36.44 -29.05 4.03
C SER A 211 -37.85 -28.82 4.60
N ARG A 212 -38.16 -27.58 5.03
CA ARG A 212 -39.45 -27.21 5.62
C ARG A 212 -40.49 -26.93 4.52
N ARG A 213 -41.45 -27.84 4.32
CA ARG A 213 -42.58 -27.71 3.37
C ARG A 213 -43.54 -26.59 3.81
N ARG A 214 -43.72 -25.56 2.98
CA ARG A 214 -44.70 -24.47 3.15
C ARG A 214 -46.14 -25.00 2.97
N ARG A 215 -47.04 -24.62 3.88
CA ARG A 215 -48.50 -24.57 3.70
C ARG A 215 -48.97 -23.21 4.18
#